data_AF-A0A1J5R772-F1
#
_entry.id   AF-A0A1J5R772-F1
#
_cell.length_a   1.000
_cell.length_b   1.000
_cell.length_c   1.000
_cell.angle_alpha   90.00
_cell.angle_beta   90.00
_cell.angle_gamma   90.00
#
_symmetry.space_group_name_H-M   'P 1'
#
loop_
_entity.id
_entity.type
_entity.pdbx_description
1 polymer ?
#
loop_
_entity_poly.entity_id
_entity_poly.type
_entity_poly.pdbx_seq_one_letter_code
_entity_poly.pdbx_strand_id
1 'polypeptide(L)'
;MMRKYGMTRLHFLAGLLFLSGCASSPVEQARTPWEELKQQTRLCLSDVRSDREFSSIADKVTLGGTYDPDVYFELAGIKDRPTAEEKIVIRKWVARLKACYKIKAESYAYEPAGVAKWAAMTDDEQLSLLSEFSRGDLSYGRFAVKRLEIDMKYRGEITRAVSADYKRPENQPQKKDSAIPKAPSDSSSTCGWEGKQWVCRSL
;
A
#
# COMPACT_ATOMS: atom_id res chain seq x y z
N MET A 1 -57.87 -6.43 -56.97
CA MET A 1 -58.53 -5.16 -57.35
C MET A 1 -58.88 -4.43 -56.06
N MET A 2 -58.27 -3.24 -55.82
CA MET A 2 -58.52 -2.24 -54.75
C MET A 2 -58.51 -2.70 -53.28
N ARG A 3 -57.98 -2.00 -52.26
CA ARG A 3 -57.23 -0.74 -52.06
C ARG A 3 -56.81 -0.77 -50.57
N LYS A 4 -55.62 -0.27 -50.23
CA LYS A 4 -55.35 0.78 -49.23
C LYS A 4 -53.90 0.68 -48.70
N TYR A 5 -53.05 1.49 -49.33
CA TYR A 5 -51.93 2.15 -48.66
C TYR A 5 -52.50 3.15 -47.65
N GLY A 6 -51.86 3.29 -46.48
CA GLY A 6 -52.12 4.45 -45.62
C GLY A 6 -51.74 4.26 -44.16
N MET A 7 -50.55 4.76 -43.81
CA MET A 7 -50.24 5.44 -42.55
C MET A 7 -50.44 4.68 -41.22
N THR A 8 -49.36 4.12 -40.70
CA THR A 8 -48.91 4.45 -39.33
C THR A 8 -47.41 4.14 -39.20
N ARG A 9 -46.59 5.04 -39.74
CA ARG A 9 -45.23 5.26 -39.23
C ARG A 9 -45.39 5.96 -37.88
N LEU A 10 -45.24 5.24 -36.78
CA LEU A 10 -44.92 5.75 -35.44
C LEU A 10 -45.19 4.57 -34.52
N HIS A 11 -44.15 3.81 -34.16
CA HIS A 11 -44.05 2.95 -32.95
C HIS A 11 -42.73 2.14 -32.95
N PHE A 12 -41.98 2.12 -34.05
CA PHE A 12 -40.54 1.86 -34.02
C PHE A 12 -39.80 3.11 -33.50
N LEU A 13 -39.72 3.29 -32.18
CA LEU A 13 -38.72 4.11 -31.43
C LEU A 13 -39.22 4.47 -30.01
N ALA A 14 -39.78 3.50 -29.27
CA ALA A 14 -40.11 3.72 -27.85
C ALA A 14 -39.89 2.47 -26.99
N GLY A 15 -38.96 1.60 -27.39
CA GLY A 15 -38.63 0.36 -26.68
C GLY A 15 -37.13 0.10 -26.53
N LEU A 16 -36.30 1.15 -26.64
CA LEU A 16 -34.83 1.04 -26.58
C LEU A 16 -34.19 2.18 -25.77
N LEU A 17 -34.92 2.76 -24.81
CA LEU A 17 -34.41 3.77 -23.87
C LEU A 17 -34.68 3.45 -22.40
N PHE A 18 -34.99 2.19 -22.07
CA PHE A 18 -35.22 1.74 -20.67
C PHE A 18 -34.29 0.60 -20.23
N LEU A 19 -33.10 0.49 -20.83
CA LEU A 19 -32.03 -0.43 -20.39
C LEU A 19 -30.65 0.26 -20.28
N SER A 20 -30.61 1.58 -20.12
CA SER A 20 -29.42 2.32 -19.65
C SER A 20 -29.53 2.71 -18.17
N GLY A 21 -30.31 1.93 -17.40
CA GLY A 21 -30.37 2.03 -15.95
C GLY A 21 -29.04 1.58 -15.34
N CYS A 22 -28.44 2.49 -14.59
CA CYS A 22 -27.17 2.35 -13.89
C CYS A 22 -25.94 2.29 -14.81
N ALA A 23 -25.63 3.42 -15.45
CA ALA A 23 -24.22 3.82 -15.46
C ALA A 23 -23.79 3.84 -13.99
N SER A 24 -23.16 2.76 -13.54
CA SER A 24 -22.34 2.76 -12.34
C SER A 24 -21.21 3.75 -12.63
N SER A 25 -21.46 5.04 -12.40
CA SER A 25 -20.40 5.95 -12.01
C SER A 25 -19.62 5.17 -10.96
N PRO A 26 -18.31 4.93 -11.13
CA PRO A 26 -17.54 4.46 -10.01
C PRO A 26 -17.76 5.56 -8.96
N VAL A 27 -18.53 5.25 -7.93
CA VAL A 27 -18.44 6.00 -6.68
C VAL A 27 -16.95 5.92 -6.40
N GLU A 28 -16.22 7.02 -6.60
CA GLU A 28 -14.85 7.15 -6.15
C GLU A 28 -14.94 6.92 -4.66
N GLN A 29 -14.72 5.67 -4.27
CA GLN A 29 -14.76 5.22 -2.91
C GLN A 29 -13.61 5.99 -2.28
N ALA A 30 -13.94 7.06 -1.54
CA ALA A 30 -12.96 7.96 -0.96
C ALA A 30 -11.92 7.09 -0.25
N ARG A 31 -10.73 6.98 -0.85
CA ARG A 31 -9.67 6.15 -0.28
C ARG A 31 -9.40 6.76 1.09
N THR A 32 -9.50 5.94 2.12
CA THR A 32 -9.09 6.38 3.44
C THR A 32 -7.62 6.80 3.34
N PRO A 33 -7.16 7.81 4.11
CA PRO A 33 -5.74 8.22 4.10
C PRO A 33 -4.77 7.05 4.27
N TRP A 34 -5.21 6.02 5.01
CA TRP A 34 -4.55 4.74 5.14
C TRP A 34 -4.34 3.97 3.82
N GLU A 35 -5.41 3.77 3.04
CA GLU A 35 -5.33 3.08 1.74
C GLU A 35 -4.53 3.87 0.71
N GLU A 36 -4.58 5.20 0.78
CA GLU A 36 -3.74 6.06 -0.06
C GLU A 36 -2.25 5.89 0.26
N LEU A 37 -1.85 5.96 1.54
CA LEU A 37 -0.45 5.78 1.96
C LEU A 37 0.08 4.38 1.61
N LYS A 38 -0.74 3.34 1.76
CA LYS A 38 -0.40 2.00 1.28
C LYS A 38 -0.17 1.96 -0.21
N GLN A 39 -1.04 2.60 -1.00
CA GLN A 39 -0.90 2.62 -2.45
C GLN A 39 0.34 3.41 -2.87
N GLN A 40 0.61 4.56 -2.26
CA GLN A 40 1.83 5.33 -2.50
C GLN A 40 3.09 4.54 -2.15
N THR A 41 3.07 3.80 -1.03
CA THR A 41 4.17 2.90 -0.64
C THR A 41 4.40 1.83 -1.71
N ARG A 42 3.33 1.17 -2.21
CA ARG A 42 3.43 0.15 -3.26
C ARG A 42 3.99 0.72 -4.56
N LEU A 43 3.51 1.88 -4.98
CA LEU A 43 4.00 2.56 -6.18
C LEU A 43 5.48 2.91 -6.03
N CYS A 44 5.89 3.50 -4.91
CA CYS A 44 7.28 3.81 -4.63
C CYS A 44 8.18 2.56 -4.71
N LEU A 45 7.78 1.45 -4.07
CA LEU A 45 8.54 0.20 -4.12
C LEU A 45 8.58 -0.40 -5.53
N SER A 46 7.49 -0.29 -6.29
CA SER A 46 7.42 -0.73 -7.68
C SER A 46 8.36 0.07 -8.58
N ASP A 47 8.38 1.40 -8.41
CA ASP A 47 9.27 2.29 -9.16
C ASP A 47 10.73 1.92 -8.91
N VAL A 48 11.11 1.73 -7.64
CA VAL A 48 12.45 1.28 -7.27
C VAL A 48 12.78 -0.08 -7.90
N ARG A 49 11.85 -1.04 -7.90
CA ARG A 49 12.08 -2.35 -8.53
C ARG A 49 12.28 -2.25 -10.05
N SER A 50 11.54 -1.37 -10.71
CA SER A 50 11.55 -1.21 -12.16
C SER A 50 12.69 -0.33 -12.68
N ASP A 51 13.43 0.33 -11.79
CA ASP A 51 14.53 1.21 -12.16
C ASP A 51 15.67 0.41 -12.80
N ARG A 52 15.99 0.77 -14.05
CA ARG A 52 17.05 0.13 -14.84
C ARG A 52 18.43 0.27 -14.19
N GLU A 53 18.63 1.26 -13.33
CA GLU A 53 19.86 1.45 -12.57
C GLU A 53 20.20 0.24 -11.68
N PHE A 54 19.19 -0.53 -11.24
CA PHE A 54 19.39 -1.68 -10.35
C PHE A 54 19.37 -3.03 -11.06
N SER A 55 19.33 -3.04 -12.40
CA SER A 55 19.24 -4.26 -13.21
C SER A 55 20.37 -5.26 -12.93
N SER A 56 21.58 -4.80 -12.60
CA SER A 56 22.75 -5.66 -12.32
C SER A 56 22.67 -6.46 -11.01
N ILE A 57 21.72 -6.12 -10.13
CA ILE A 57 21.50 -6.82 -8.87
C ILE A 57 20.08 -7.40 -8.76
N ALA A 58 19.26 -7.25 -9.80
CA ALA A 58 17.82 -7.57 -9.77
C ALA A 58 17.52 -9.06 -9.57
N ASP A 59 18.42 -9.94 -10.01
CA ASP A 59 18.38 -11.40 -9.83
C ASP A 59 19.00 -11.86 -8.50
N LYS A 60 19.73 -10.98 -7.81
CA LYS A 60 20.47 -11.30 -6.57
C LYS A 60 19.81 -10.74 -5.31
N VAL A 61 18.96 -9.74 -5.45
CA VAL A 61 18.16 -9.20 -4.36
C VAL A 61 16.73 -8.96 -4.80
N THR A 62 15.79 -9.31 -3.94
CA THR A 62 14.39 -8.93 -4.12
C THR A 62 14.25 -7.43 -3.95
N LEU A 63 14.21 -6.70 -5.06
CA LEU A 63 14.17 -5.23 -5.10
C LEU A 63 12.87 -4.61 -4.56
N GLY A 64 11.86 -5.43 -4.24
CA GLY A 64 10.59 -4.96 -3.69
C GLY A 64 9.42 -5.77 -4.21
N GLY A 65 8.99 -6.74 -3.42
CA GLY A 65 7.74 -7.48 -3.57
C GLY A 65 7.42 -8.05 -2.21
N THR A 66 6.41 -7.50 -1.54
CA THR A 66 6.12 -7.76 -0.13
C THR A 66 5.70 -9.21 0.15
N TYR A 67 5.58 -10.06 -0.88
CA TYR A 67 4.90 -11.35 -0.81
C TYR A 67 5.45 -12.41 -1.78
N ASP A 68 6.75 -12.43 -2.07
CA ASP A 68 7.31 -13.57 -2.79
C ASP A 68 8.09 -14.48 -1.83
N PRO A 69 7.39 -15.39 -1.09
CA PRO A 69 8.03 -16.32 -0.18
C PRO A 69 9.08 -17.18 -0.88
N ASP A 70 8.94 -17.42 -2.19
CA ASP A 70 9.80 -18.32 -2.96
C ASP A 70 11.16 -17.68 -3.26
N VAL A 71 11.23 -16.36 -3.49
CA VAL A 71 12.49 -15.66 -3.78
C VAL A 71 13.44 -15.62 -2.58
N TYR A 72 12.92 -15.70 -1.34
CA TYR A 72 13.76 -15.75 -0.14
C TYR A 72 14.56 -17.05 -0.04
N PHE A 73 13.98 -18.17 -0.47
CA PHE A 73 14.64 -19.48 -0.44
C PHE A 73 15.72 -19.60 -1.51
N GLU A 74 15.50 -19.01 -2.70
CA GLU A 74 16.48 -19.00 -3.79
C GLU A 74 17.77 -18.24 -3.41
N LEU A 75 17.64 -17.08 -2.76
CA LEU A 75 18.80 -16.26 -2.38
C LEU A 75 19.60 -16.84 -1.21
N ALA A 76 18.97 -17.59 -0.29
CA ALA A 76 19.63 -18.19 0.87
C ALA A 76 20.82 -19.11 0.50
N GLY A 77 20.86 -19.62 -0.75
CA GLY A 77 21.96 -20.43 -1.28
C GLY A 77 23.15 -19.64 -1.84
N ILE A 78 23.02 -18.34 -2.10
CA ILE A 78 24.07 -17.54 -2.74
C ILE A 78 25.14 -17.14 -1.71
N LYS A 79 26.31 -17.80 -1.80
CA LYS A 79 27.45 -17.55 -0.89
C LYS A 79 28.26 -16.30 -1.25
N ASP A 80 28.06 -15.78 -2.46
CA ASP A 80 28.82 -14.65 -2.97
C ASP A 80 28.53 -13.36 -2.21
N ARG A 81 29.56 -12.56 -2.02
CA ARG A 81 29.45 -11.20 -1.51
C ARG A 81 29.31 -10.22 -2.67
N PRO A 82 28.63 -9.07 -2.47
CA PRO A 82 28.57 -8.04 -3.49
C PRO A 82 29.97 -7.60 -3.95
N THR A 83 30.19 -7.52 -5.25
CA THR A 83 31.39 -6.94 -5.85
C THR A 83 31.50 -5.44 -5.54
N ALA A 84 32.63 -4.82 -5.87
CA ALA A 84 32.82 -3.38 -5.66
C ALA A 84 31.76 -2.55 -6.40
N GLU A 85 31.43 -2.94 -7.64
CA GLU A 85 30.41 -2.32 -8.49
C GLU A 85 29.02 -2.55 -7.92
N GLU A 86 28.70 -3.77 -7.50
CA GLU A 86 27.40 -4.09 -6.90
C GLU A 86 27.17 -3.31 -5.60
N LYS A 87 28.20 -3.10 -4.77
CA LYS A 87 28.09 -2.26 -3.57
C LYS A 87 27.70 -0.82 -3.90
N ILE A 88 28.11 -0.29 -5.05
CA ILE A 88 27.71 1.05 -5.49
C ILE A 88 26.21 1.04 -5.83
N VAL A 89 25.77 0.04 -6.59
CA VAL A 89 24.36 -0.12 -6.99
C VAL A 89 23.45 -0.36 -5.77
N ILE A 90 23.85 -1.25 -4.86
CA ILE A 90 23.13 -1.55 -3.61
C ILE A 90 23.00 -0.29 -2.74
N ARG A 91 24.04 0.54 -2.62
CA ARG A 91 23.96 1.79 -1.84
C ARG A 91 22.93 2.76 -2.43
N LYS A 92 22.86 2.88 -3.75
CA LYS A 92 21.83 3.69 -4.43
C LYS A 92 20.44 3.10 -4.23
N TRP A 93 20.29 1.79 -4.36
CA TRP A 93 19.04 1.08 -4.10
C TRP A 93 18.53 1.31 -2.66
N VAL A 94 19.39 1.13 -1.65
CA VAL A 94 19.05 1.39 -0.24
C VAL A 94 18.68 2.86 -0.02
N ALA A 95 19.38 3.80 -0.65
CA ALA A 95 19.04 5.22 -0.56
C ALA A 95 17.64 5.51 -1.14
N ARG A 96 17.25 4.85 -2.24
CA ARG A 96 15.90 4.98 -2.83
C ARG A 96 14.81 4.34 -1.97
N LEU A 97 15.08 3.20 -1.35
CA LEU A 97 14.13 2.55 -0.45
C LEU A 97 13.78 3.41 0.77
N LYS A 98 14.72 4.19 1.31
CA LYS A 98 14.47 5.04 2.50
C LYS A 98 13.26 5.97 2.34
N ALA A 99 13.07 6.54 1.15
CA ALA A 99 11.91 7.40 0.88
C ALA A 99 10.59 6.60 0.94
N CYS A 100 10.56 5.38 0.38
CA CYS A 100 9.39 4.52 0.44
C CYS A 100 9.05 4.09 1.88
N TYR A 101 10.06 3.77 2.69
CA TYR A 101 9.86 3.45 4.11
C TYR A 101 9.35 4.64 4.93
N LYS A 102 9.71 5.87 4.55
CA LYS A 102 9.13 7.07 5.18
C LYS A 102 7.63 7.17 4.92
N ILE A 103 7.18 6.97 3.68
CA ILE A 103 5.75 6.95 3.32
C ILE A 103 5.04 5.81 4.07
N LYS A 104 5.67 4.62 4.13
CA LYS A 104 5.16 3.49 4.89
C LYS A 104 5.01 3.81 6.38
N ALA A 105 5.97 4.52 6.98
CA ALA A 105 5.92 4.87 8.40
C ALA A 105 4.75 5.82 8.71
N GLU A 106 4.38 6.72 7.80
CA GLU A 106 3.20 7.59 7.95
C GLU A 106 1.91 6.79 8.04
N SER A 107 1.87 5.61 7.39
CA SER A 107 0.71 4.73 7.41
C SER A 107 0.45 4.15 8.82
N TYR A 108 1.47 4.00 9.67
CA TYR A 108 1.32 3.45 11.02
C TYR A 108 0.42 4.27 11.96
N ALA A 109 0.23 5.56 11.66
CA ALA A 109 -0.69 6.41 12.42
C ALA A 109 -2.16 5.94 12.34
N TYR A 110 -2.49 5.10 11.36
CA TYR A 110 -3.83 4.59 11.12
C TYR A 110 -4.01 3.13 11.57
N GLU A 111 -2.94 2.50 12.07
CA GLU A 111 -2.98 1.13 12.59
C GLU A 111 -3.26 1.13 14.10
N PRO A 112 -3.84 0.04 14.64
CA PRO A 112 -3.90 -0.14 16.08
C PRO A 112 -2.50 -0.06 16.71
N ALA A 113 -2.39 0.52 17.91
CA ALA A 113 -1.11 0.83 18.54
C ALA A 113 -0.15 -0.38 18.66
N GLY A 114 -0.69 -1.58 18.92
CA GLY A 114 0.11 -2.80 18.97
C GLY A 114 0.66 -3.20 17.60
N VAL A 115 -0.17 -3.11 16.55
CA VAL A 115 0.23 -3.37 15.17
C VAL A 115 1.26 -2.35 14.70
N ALA A 116 0.99 -1.06 14.91
CA ALA A 116 1.88 0.05 14.56
C ALA A 116 3.27 -0.12 15.20
N LYS A 117 3.32 -0.46 16.49
CA LYS A 117 4.58 -0.69 17.22
C LYS A 117 5.42 -1.78 16.57
N TRP A 118 4.84 -2.97 16.36
CA TRP A 118 5.61 -4.10 15.83
C TRP A 118 5.97 -3.93 14.36
N ALA A 119 5.11 -3.27 13.58
CA ALA A 119 5.41 -2.91 12.21
C ALA A 119 6.62 -1.95 12.14
N ALA A 120 6.64 -0.91 12.98
CA ALA A 120 7.77 0.02 13.06
C ALA A 120 9.07 -0.67 13.48
N MET A 121 9.03 -1.53 14.50
CA MET A 121 10.21 -2.30 14.94
C MET A 121 10.74 -3.24 13.84
N THR A 122 9.85 -3.84 13.06
CA THR A 122 10.24 -4.67 11.92
C THR A 122 10.99 -3.83 10.88
N ASP A 123 10.43 -2.67 10.51
CA ASP A 123 11.02 -1.80 9.50
C ASP A 123 12.36 -1.21 9.94
N ASP A 124 12.52 -0.87 11.22
CA ASP A 124 13.80 -0.39 11.78
C ASP A 124 14.90 -1.45 11.68
N GLU A 125 14.61 -2.72 12.04
CA GLU A 125 15.58 -3.81 11.91
C GLU A 125 15.90 -4.12 10.44
N GLN A 126 14.90 -4.10 9.56
CA GLN A 126 15.11 -4.25 8.11
C GLN A 126 16.00 -3.14 7.55
N LEU A 127 15.80 -1.87 7.96
CA LEU A 127 16.63 -0.74 7.56
C LEU A 127 18.06 -0.85 8.07
N SER A 128 18.26 -1.32 9.31
CA SER A 128 19.60 -1.61 9.86
C SER A 128 20.31 -2.68 9.03
N LEU A 129 19.62 -3.77 8.73
CA LEU A 129 20.14 -4.86 7.91
C LEU A 129 20.50 -4.41 6.49
N LEU A 130 19.65 -3.59 5.86
CA LEU A 130 19.94 -2.98 4.55
C LEU A 130 21.21 -2.12 4.60
N SER A 131 21.43 -1.39 5.69
CA SER A 131 22.66 -0.62 5.87
C SER A 131 23.89 -1.53 5.98
N GLU A 132 23.83 -2.63 6.74
CA GLU A 132 24.91 -3.62 6.83
C GLU A 132 25.22 -4.24 5.46
N PHE A 133 24.18 -4.66 4.74
CA PHE A 133 24.30 -5.24 3.41
C PHE A 133 24.92 -4.26 2.41
N SER A 134 24.55 -2.97 2.46
CA SER A 134 25.09 -1.94 1.56
C SER A 134 26.59 -1.66 1.74
N ARG A 135 27.17 -2.00 2.89
CA ARG A 135 28.63 -1.95 3.12
C ARG A 135 29.35 -3.18 2.55
N GLY A 136 28.60 -4.22 2.20
CA GLY A 136 29.11 -5.50 1.73
C GLY A 136 29.64 -6.38 2.85
N ASP A 137 29.14 -6.19 4.08
CA ASP A 137 29.50 -6.98 5.25
C ASP A 137 28.85 -8.38 5.20
N LEU A 138 27.80 -8.54 4.38
CA LEU A 138 27.02 -9.76 4.23
C LEU A 138 27.08 -10.29 2.79
N SER A 139 27.03 -11.62 2.63
CA SER A 139 26.70 -12.24 1.35
C SER A 139 25.22 -12.08 1.03
N TYR A 140 24.84 -12.27 -0.23
CA TYR A 140 23.43 -12.25 -0.65
C TYR A 140 22.58 -13.25 0.16
N GLY A 141 23.05 -14.48 0.34
CA GLY A 141 22.34 -15.47 1.14
C GLY A 141 22.28 -15.16 2.62
N ARG A 142 23.34 -14.59 3.21
CA ARG A 142 23.31 -14.16 4.62
C ARG A 142 22.35 -13.00 4.85
N PHE A 143 22.27 -12.06 3.91
CA PHE A 143 21.29 -10.98 3.95
C PHE A 143 19.85 -11.52 3.87
N ALA A 144 19.58 -12.44 2.92
CA ALA A 144 18.26 -13.07 2.78
C ALA A 144 17.82 -13.81 4.05
N VAL A 145 18.72 -14.60 4.66
CA VAL A 145 18.44 -15.33 5.91
C VAL A 145 18.12 -14.37 7.05
N LYS A 146 18.94 -13.34 7.29
CA LYS A 146 18.71 -12.35 8.35
C LYS A 146 17.40 -11.59 8.14
N ARG A 147 17.06 -11.26 6.90
CA ARG A 147 15.80 -10.60 6.55
C ARG A 147 14.59 -11.48 6.91
N LEU A 148 14.67 -12.77 6.63
CA LEU A 148 13.64 -13.74 7.00
C LEU A 148 13.53 -13.90 8.53
N GLU A 149 14.65 -13.95 9.25
CA GLU A 149 14.66 -14.03 10.71
C GLU A 149 13.92 -12.84 11.34
N ILE A 150 14.15 -11.62 10.82
CA ILE A 150 13.44 -10.40 11.25
C ILE A 150 11.93 -10.54 10.97
N ASP A 151 11.55 -10.94 9.76
CA ASP A 151 10.14 -11.10 9.39
C ASP A 151 9.44 -12.15 10.26
N MET A 152 10.09 -13.29 10.52
CA MET A 152 9.55 -14.36 11.36
C MET A 152 9.42 -13.93 12.83
N LYS A 153 10.42 -13.23 13.36
CA LYS A 153 10.44 -12.70 14.72
C LYS A 153 9.23 -11.81 15.00
N TYR A 154 8.89 -10.93 14.07
CA TYR A 154 7.82 -9.94 14.28
C TYR A 154 6.45 -10.37 13.76
N ARG A 155 6.37 -11.29 12.78
CA ARG A 155 5.08 -11.78 12.26
C ARG A 155 4.18 -12.32 13.38
N GLY A 156 4.73 -13.12 14.29
CA GLY A 156 3.97 -13.68 15.42
C GLY A 156 3.48 -12.62 16.42
N GLU A 157 4.21 -11.51 16.57
CA GLU A 157 3.79 -10.37 17.41
C GLU A 157 2.69 -9.56 16.73
N ILE A 158 2.83 -9.28 15.43
CA ILE A 158 1.81 -8.56 14.65
C ILE A 158 0.51 -9.35 14.62
N THR A 159 0.55 -10.65 14.34
CA THR A 159 -0.66 -11.51 14.34
C THR A 159 -1.35 -11.51 15.71
N ARG A 160 -0.58 -11.54 16.80
CA ARG A 160 -1.13 -11.45 18.17
C ARG A 160 -1.76 -10.08 18.44
N ALA A 161 -1.11 -8.99 18.02
CA ALA A 161 -1.65 -7.64 18.18
C ALA A 161 -2.98 -7.47 17.44
N VAL A 162 -3.03 -7.87 16.16
CA VAL A 162 -4.28 -7.89 15.37
C VAL A 162 -5.36 -8.69 16.10
N SER A 163 -5.04 -9.90 16.56
CA SER A 163 -5.99 -10.76 17.27
C SER A 163 -6.48 -10.16 18.59
N ALA A 164 -5.63 -9.42 19.31
CA ALA A 164 -5.99 -8.75 20.55
C ALA A 164 -6.94 -7.56 20.30
N ASP A 165 -6.73 -6.82 19.21
CA ASP A 165 -7.63 -5.74 18.81
C ASP A 165 -9.01 -6.27 18.40
N TYR A 166 -9.07 -7.42 17.70
CA TYR A 166 -10.34 -8.09 17.40
C TYR A 166 -11.07 -8.65 18.63
N LYS A 167 -10.35 -8.97 19.72
CA LYS A 167 -10.93 -9.48 20.97
C LYS A 167 -11.39 -8.38 21.93
N ARG A 168 -11.23 -7.10 21.60
CA ARG A 168 -11.69 -6.01 22.47
C ARG A 168 -13.24 -6.02 22.53
N PRO A 169 -13.86 -6.21 23.71
CA PRO A 169 -15.31 -6.16 23.82
C PRO A 169 -15.81 -4.76 23.40
N GLU A 170 -16.89 -4.72 22.61
CA GLU A 170 -17.52 -3.52 22.01
C GLU A 170 -17.76 -2.35 22.97
N ASN A 171 -17.75 -2.60 24.29
CA ASN A 171 -18.06 -1.63 25.33
C ASN A 171 -16.84 -0.90 25.92
N GLN A 172 -15.62 -1.15 25.47
CA GLN A 172 -14.50 -0.27 25.83
C GLN A 172 -14.32 0.83 24.79
N PRO A 173 -14.43 2.12 25.17
CA PRO A 173 -14.18 3.20 24.23
C PRO A 173 -12.79 3.03 23.63
N GLN A 174 -12.73 2.91 22.30
CA GLN A 174 -11.51 3.18 21.56
C GLN A 174 -11.01 4.54 22.05
N LYS A 175 -9.81 4.57 22.61
CA LYS A 175 -9.13 5.81 22.91
C LYS A 175 -8.89 6.48 21.54
N LYS A 176 -9.81 7.35 21.14
CA LYS A 176 -9.75 8.18 19.94
C LYS A 176 -8.67 9.23 20.13
N ASP A 177 -7.43 8.81 20.29
CA ASP A 177 -6.30 9.71 20.21
C ASP A 177 -5.93 9.75 18.71
N SER A 178 -6.46 10.76 18.01
CA SER A 178 -6.28 11.08 16.57
C SER A 178 -7.46 10.76 15.62
N ALA A 179 -8.71 10.82 16.09
CA ALA A 179 -9.83 10.91 15.16
C ALA A 179 -9.90 12.34 14.58
N ILE A 180 -9.81 12.47 13.25
CA ILE A 180 -10.24 13.67 12.52
C ILE A 180 -11.62 14.06 13.08
N PRO A 181 -11.85 15.33 13.52
CA PRO A 181 -13.14 15.79 14.02
C PRO A 181 -14.24 15.42 13.03
N LYS A 182 -15.43 15.03 13.51
CA LYS A 182 -16.55 14.73 12.61
C LYS A 182 -16.85 15.94 11.71
N ALA A 183 -17.14 15.68 10.43
CA ALA A 183 -17.62 16.71 9.51
C ALA A 183 -18.90 17.37 10.06
N PRO A 184 -19.06 18.69 9.91
CA PRO A 184 -20.33 19.35 10.15
C PRO A 184 -21.42 18.73 9.26
N SER A 185 -22.56 18.37 9.83
CA SER A 185 -23.63 17.63 9.15
C SER A 185 -24.64 18.51 8.42
N ASP A 186 -24.26 19.71 8.00
CA ASP A 186 -25.19 20.64 7.36
C ASP A 186 -25.36 20.29 5.87
N SER A 187 -26.58 19.86 5.53
CA SER A 187 -26.98 19.23 4.26
C SER A 187 -26.89 20.11 3.01
N SER A 188 -26.35 21.34 3.12
CA SER A 188 -26.26 22.32 2.04
C SER A 188 -24.82 22.71 1.66
N SER A 189 -23.81 22.03 2.21
CA SER A 189 -22.40 22.35 1.93
C SER A 189 -21.57 21.11 1.63
N THR A 190 -20.63 21.24 0.70
CA THR A 190 -19.58 20.24 0.50
C THR A 190 -18.39 20.62 1.38
N CYS A 191 -18.06 19.78 2.36
CA CYS A 191 -16.95 20.03 3.29
C CYS A 191 -15.73 19.17 2.94
N GLY A 192 -14.58 19.81 2.79
CA GLY A 192 -13.27 19.17 2.66
C GLY A 192 -12.42 19.37 3.91
N TRP A 193 -11.47 18.46 4.15
CA TRP A 193 -10.49 18.60 5.24
C TRP A 193 -9.21 19.23 4.69
N GLU A 194 -8.94 20.49 5.03
CA GLU A 194 -7.77 21.23 4.57
C GLU A 194 -6.96 21.70 5.80
N GLY A 195 -5.64 21.46 5.83
CA GLY A 195 -4.75 22.11 6.79
C GLY A 195 -5.09 21.90 8.28
N LYS A 196 -5.77 20.80 8.65
CA LYS A 196 -6.29 20.46 9.99
C LYS A 196 -7.62 21.12 10.40
N GLN A 197 -8.40 21.64 9.45
CA GLN A 197 -9.75 22.15 9.71
C GLN A 197 -10.74 21.72 8.62
N TRP A 198 -12.04 21.70 8.96
CA TRP A 198 -13.10 21.52 7.98
C TRP A 198 -13.32 22.83 7.22
N VAL A 199 -13.22 22.77 5.90
CA VAL A 199 -13.55 23.87 5.00
C VAL A 199 -14.82 23.47 4.25
N CYS A 200 -15.93 24.10 4.61
CA CYS A 200 -17.22 23.88 3.96
C CYS A 200 -17.46 24.95 2.90
N ARG A 201 -17.76 24.52 1.67
CA ARG A 201 -18.16 25.40 0.57
C ARG A 201 -19.64 25.19 0.30
N SER A 202 -20.42 26.26 0.39
CA SER A 202 -21.82 26.25 -0.05
C SER A 202 -21.85 26.14 -1.57
N LEU A 203 -22.73 25.27 -2.10
CA LEU A 203 -23.08 25.28 -3.52
C LEU A 203 -23.89 26.53 -3.85
#